data_AF-A0A246K3S1-F1
#
_entry.id   AF-A0A246K3S1-F1
#
_cell.length_a   1.000
_cell.length_b   1.000
_cell.length_c   1.000
_cell.angle_alpha   90.00
_cell.angle_beta   90.00
_cell.angle_gamma   90.00
#
_symmetry.space_group_name_H-M   'P 1'
#
loop_
_entity.id
_entity.type
_entity.pdbx_description
1 polymer ?
#
loop_
_entity_poly.entity_id
_entity_poly.type
_entity_poly.pdbx_seq_one_letter_code
_entity_poly.pdbx_strand_id
1 'polypeptide(L)'
;MMDLFISAFVTLFVVIDPPGCAPIYASLTTGASAAQRRAMAIRATLIAGCILVFFAMFGEALLSFLHIDLDSFRIAGGIMLFMIAIDMVFEKRTERREQRAEKLIATPEVEDVSVFPMAMPMLAGPGSIASVMLLVAQNNGLDRAMVIFGALLLVLLLTLAALLSAGPLMRLIGNKGEAVITRLLGVLLAALAAQFVIDGLKASFPSLG
;
A
#
# COMPACT_ATOMS: atom_id res chain seq x y z
N MET A 1 -2.94 22.29 2.83
CA MET A 1 -1.63 21.60 2.73
C MET A 1 -1.44 20.55 3.80
N MET A 2 -1.60 20.89 5.10
CA MET A 2 -1.46 19.91 6.18
C MET A 2 -2.54 18.81 6.13
N ASP A 3 -3.80 19.16 5.87
CA ASP A 3 -4.89 18.18 5.76
C ASP A 3 -4.68 17.19 4.61
N LEU A 4 -4.18 17.68 3.47
CA LEU A 4 -3.82 16.84 2.33
C LEU A 4 -2.69 15.88 2.69
N PHE A 5 -1.65 16.37 3.37
CA PHE A 5 -0.55 15.53 3.83
C PHE A 5 -1.05 14.41 4.75
N ILE A 6 -1.88 14.77 5.75
CA ILE A 6 -2.42 13.80 6.72
C ILE A 6 -3.31 12.78 6.01
N SER A 7 -4.20 13.23 5.12
CA SER A 7 -5.08 12.35 4.35
C SER A 7 -4.30 11.39 3.44
N ALA A 8 -3.31 11.90 2.69
CA ALA A 8 -2.45 11.09 1.84
C ALA A 8 -1.61 10.11 2.67
N PHE A 9 -1.04 10.57 3.79
CA PHE A 9 -0.26 9.74 4.70
C PHE A 9 -1.10 8.61 5.27
N VAL A 10 -2.28 8.91 5.82
CA VAL A 10 -3.18 7.90 6.40
C VAL A 10 -3.60 6.90 5.33
N THR A 11 -4.04 7.37 4.16
CA THR A 11 -4.44 6.51 3.05
C THR A 11 -3.31 5.56 2.64
N LEU A 12 -2.12 6.10 2.36
CA LEU A 12 -0.98 5.30 1.90
C LEU A 12 -0.44 4.39 3.00
N PHE A 13 -0.38 4.84 4.25
CA PHE A 13 0.06 4.04 5.40
C PHE A 13 -0.85 2.83 5.61
N VAL A 14 -2.16 3.05 5.56
CA VAL A 14 -3.18 2.01 5.70
C VAL A 14 -3.13 1.03 4.53
N VAL A 15 -2.98 1.52 3.31
CA VAL A 15 -3.01 0.67 2.11
C VAL A 15 -1.72 -0.12 1.96
N ILE A 16 -0.55 0.50 2.14
CA ILE A 16 0.76 -0.19 2.09
C ILE A 16 0.89 -1.16 3.26
N ASP A 17 0.37 -0.76 4.43
CA ASP A 17 0.33 -1.57 5.65
C ASP A 17 1.74 -2.03 6.09
N PRO A 18 2.61 -1.08 6.54
CA PRO A 18 3.92 -1.41 7.10
C PRO A 18 3.88 -2.47 8.22
N PRO A 19 2.96 -2.39 9.21
CA PRO A 19 2.89 -3.36 10.29
C PRO A 19 2.59 -4.78 9.79
N GLY A 20 1.64 -4.95 8.88
CA GLY A 20 1.30 -6.27 8.33
C GLY A 20 2.33 -6.82 7.33
N CYS A 21 3.16 -5.98 6.71
CA CYS A 21 4.25 -6.44 5.85
C CYS A 21 5.46 -6.98 6.63
N ALA A 22 5.71 -6.47 7.83
CA ALA A 22 6.84 -6.88 8.66
C ALA A 22 6.85 -8.38 9.06
N PRO A 23 5.78 -8.99 9.57
CA PRO A 23 5.79 -10.41 9.94
C PRO A 23 6.00 -11.33 8.73
N ILE A 24 5.40 -10.99 7.58
CA ILE A 24 5.59 -11.72 6.32
C ILE A 24 7.04 -11.62 5.85
N TYR A 25 7.64 -10.44 5.98
CA TYR A 25 9.05 -10.26 5.66
C TYR A 25 9.98 -11.05 6.59
N ALA A 26 9.67 -11.07 7.88
CA ALA A 26 10.42 -11.85 8.86
C ALA A 26 10.37 -13.35 8.53
N SER A 27 9.20 -13.88 8.15
CA SER A 27 9.05 -15.30 7.79
C SER A 27 9.79 -15.64 6.50
N LEU A 28 9.63 -14.82 5.45
CA LEU A 28 10.27 -14.99 4.14
C LEU A 28 11.81 -14.93 4.17
N THR A 29 12.36 -14.24 5.17
CA THR A 29 13.80 -14.07 5.30
C THR A 29 14.41 -14.92 6.41
N THR A 30 13.68 -15.95 6.86
CA THR A 30 14.18 -16.94 7.81
C THR A 30 15.36 -17.69 7.18
N GLY A 31 16.54 -17.65 7.81
CA GLY A 31 17.77 -18.26 7.28
C GLY A 31 18.71 -17.31 6.54
N ALA A 32 18.25 -16.11 6.17
CA ALA A 32 19.13 -15.09 5.60
C ALA A 32 20.02 -14.42 6.67
N SER A 33 21.25 -14.08 6.31
CA SER A 33 22.13 -13.28 7.17
C SER A 33 21.57 -11.86 7.39
N ALA A 34 21.96 -11.20 8.48
CA ALA A 34 21.50 -9.83 8.77
C ALA A 34 21.81 -8.84 7.63
N ALA A 35 22.94 -9.01 6.94
CA ALA A 35 23.31 -8.20 5.77
C ALA A 35 22.36 -8.43 4.59
N GLN A 36 22.04 -9.70 4.28
CA GLN A 36 21.07 -10.05 3.23
C GLN A 36 19.68 -9.51 3.57
N ARG A 37 19.22 -9.68 4.81
CA ARG A 37 17.92 -9.14 5.28
C ARG A 37 17.86 -7.61 5.17
N ARG A 38 18.95 -6.90 5.44
CA ARG A 38 18.97 -5.46 5.25
C ARG A 38 18.93 -5.07 3.78
N ALA A 39 19.72 -5.74 2.94
CA ALA A 39 19.78 -5.48 1.52
C ALA A 39 18.43 -5.73 0.83
N MET A 40 17.75 -6.82 1.19
CA MET A 40 16.45 -7.17 0.61
C MET A 40 15.35 -6.18 1.01
N ALA A 41 15.32 -5.74 2.28
CA ALA A 41 14.36 -4.73 2.74
C ALA A 41 14.53 -3.41 1.99
N ILE A 42 15.79 -2.95 1.82
CA ILE A 42 16.10 -1.71 1.08
C ILE A 42 15.69 -1.86 -0.38
N ARG A 43 16.07 -2.96 -1.04
CA ARG A 43 15.69 -3.22 -2.44
C ARG A 43 14.17 -3.27 -2.62
N ALA A 44 13.46 -3.99 -1.76
CA ALA A 44 12.01 -4.09 -1.81
C ALA A 44 11.32 -2.72 -1.74
N THR A 45 11.70 -1.90 -0.76
CA THR A 45 11.14 -0.56 -0.58
C THR A 45 11.51 0.37 -1.73
N LEU A 46 12.75 0.31 -2.25
CA LEU A 46 13.16 1.12 -3.40
C LEU A 46 12.39 0.76 -4.66
N ILE A 47 12.29 -0.54 -4.98
CA ILE A 47 11.54 -1.00 -6.16
C ILE A 47 10.07 -0.60 -6.04
N ALA A 48 9.45 -0.82 -4.88
CA ALA A 48 8.08 -0.39 -4.62
C ALA A 48 7.92 1.13 -4.76
N GLY A 49 8.85 1.91 -4.21
CA GLY A 49 8.87 3.36 -4.33
C GLY A 49 8.95 3.82 -5.78
N CYS A 50 9.84 3.22 -6.59
CA CYS A 50 9.94 3.51 -8.01
C CYS A 50 8.62 3.22 -8.75
N ILE A 51 7.98 2.08 -8.47
CA ILE A 51 6.69 1.72 -9.08
C ILE A 51 5.62 2.75 -8.69
N LEU A 52 5.50 3.08 -7.40
CA LEU A 52 4.47 3.99 -6.91
C LEU A 52 4.69 5.41 -7.43
N VAL A 53 5.93 5.90 -7.48
CA VAL A 53 6.26 7.21 -8.06
C VAL A 53 5.97 7.22 -9.56
N PHE A 54 6.33 6.16 -10.28
CA PHE A 54 6.04 6.03 -11.71
C PHE A 54 4.53 6.14 -11.97
N PHE A 55 3.71 5.35 -11.30
CA PHE A 55 2.27 5.40 -11.49
C PHE A 55 1.65 6.71 -10.98
N ALA A 56 2.18 7.32 -9.92
CA ALA A 56 1.74 8.62 -9.46
C ALA A 56 1.98 9.73 -10.50
N MET A 57 3.09 9.69 -11.24
CA MET A 57 3.44 10.70 -12.24
C MET A 57 2.78 10.45 -13.60
N PHE A 58 2.73 9.20 -14.04
CA PHE A 58 2.29 8.82 -15.38
C PHE A 58 0.89 8.20 -15.43
N GLY A 59 0.27 8.00 -14.28
CA GLY A 59 -1.03 7.32 -14.16
C GLY A 59 -2.14 8.02 -14.93
N GLU A 60 -2.24 9.35 -14.83
CA GLU A 60 -3.25 10.13 -15.57
C GLU A 60 -3.06 10.02 -17.08
N ALA A 61 -1.81 10.13 -17.57
CA ALA A 61 -1.51 9.97 -18.98
C ALA A 61 -1.84 8.56 -19.49
N LEU A 62 -1.58 7.53 -18.68
CA LEU A 62 -1.94 6.15 -18.98
C LEU A 62 -3.46 5.97 -19.08
N LEU A 63 -4.22 6.54 -18.13
CA LEU A 63 -5.69 6.49 -18.13
C LEU A 63 -6.25 7.23 -19.35
N SER A 64 -5.72 8.41 -19.67
CA SER A 64 -6.11 9.19 -20.84
C SER A 64 -5.84 8.44 -22.16
N PHE A 65 -4.69 7.77 -22.28
CA PHE A 65 -4.38 6.92 -23.44
C PHE A 65 -5.40 5.78 -23.61
N LEU A 66 -5.88 5.22 -22.50
CA LEU A 66 -6.90 4.18 -22.49
C LEU A 66 -8.33 4.73 -22.59
N HIS A 67 -8.52 6.05 -22.72
CA HIS A 67 -9.82 6.72 -22.73
C HIS A 67 -10.65 6.42 -21.47
N ILE A 68 -9.98 6.35 -20.31
CA ILE A 68 -10.61 6.15 -19.00
C ILE A 68 -10.70 7.49 -18.30
N ASP A 69 -11.93 7.92 -18.00
CA ASP A 69 -12.17 9.12 -17.20
C ASP A 69 -11.63 8.96 -15.77
N LEU A 70 -11.10 10.06 -15.26
CA LEU A 70 -10.54 10.13 -13.90
C LEU A 70 -11.60 9.82 -12.84
N ASP A 71 -12.85 10.23 -13.07
CA ASP A 71 -13.99 9.93 -12.18
C ASP A 71 -14.38 8.44 -12.22
N SER A 72 -14.35 7.82 -13.40
CA SER A 72 -14.53 6.36 -13.55
C SER A 72 -13.43 5.59 -12.80
N PHE A 73 -12.17 6.03 -12.94
CA PHE A 73 -11.05 5.44 -12.22
C PHE A 73 -11.18 5.64 -10.70
N ARG A 74 -11.68 6.79 -10.25
CA ARG A 74 -11.96 7.08 -8.85
C ARG A 74 -12.99 6.14 -8.24
N ILE A 75 -14.08 5.86 -8.96
CA ILE A 75 -15.09 4.89 -8.52
C ILE A 75 -14.48 3.50 -8.43
N ALA A 76 -13.79 3.05 -9.48
CA ALA A 76 -13.17 1.71 -9.51
C ALA A 76 -12.09 1.54 -8.43
N GLY A 77 -11.22 2.54 -8.26
CA GLY A 77 -10.19 2.58 -7.24
C GLY A 77 -10.79 2.59 -5.83
N GLY A 78 -11.82 3.39 -5.60
CA GLY A 78 -12.58 3.39 -4.35
C GLY A 78 -13.17 2.01 -4.04
N ILE A 79 -13.79 1.34 -5.01
CA ILE A 79 -14.32 -0.03 -4.84
C ILE A 79 -13.19 -1.02 -4.50
N MET A 80 -12.06 -0.95 -5.20
CA MET A 80 -10.91 -1.83 -4.93
C MET A 80 -10.38 -1.63 -3.50
N LEU A 81 -10.24 -0.39 -3.05
CA LEU A 81 -9.83 -0.07 -1.69
C LEU A 81 -10.85 -0.54 -0.66
N PHE A 82 -12.15 -0.46 -0.97
CA PHE A 82 -13.20 -0.96 -0.11
C PHE A 82 -13.14 -2.49 0.04
N MET A 83 -12.86 -3.21 -1.05
CA MET A 83 -12.62 -4.66 -0.99
C MET A 83 -11.39 -5.01 -0.15
N ILE A 84 -10.30 -4.26 -0.29
CA ILE A 84 -9.10 -4.44 0.55
C ILE A 84 -9.43 -4.18 2.02
N ALA A 85 -10.20 -3.13 2.30
CA ALA A 85 -10.66 -2.78 3.63
C ALA A 85 -11.49 -3.91 4.28
N ILE A 86 -12.43 -4.48 3.53
CA ILE A 86 -13.21 -5.67 3.95
C ILE A 86 -12.25 -6.82 4.28
N ASP A 87 -11.30 -7.11 3.41
CA ASP A 87 -10.35 -8.20 3.63
C ASP A 87 -9.41 -7.96 4.83
N MET A 88 -9.14 -6.70 5.20
CA MET A 88 -8.43 -6.35 6.43
C MET A 88 -9.32 -6.54 7.66
N VAL A 89 -10.60 -6.13 7.59
CA VAL A 89 -11.54 -6.25 8.70
C VAL A 89 -11.82 -7.71 9.06
N PHE A 90 -11.81 -8.60 8.07
CA PHE A 90 -12.03 -10.04 8.22
C PHE A 90 -10.74 -10.86 8.15
N GLU A 91 -9.56 -10.24 8.29
CA GLU A 91 -8.23 -10.89 8.32
C GLU A 91 -7.80 -11.71 7.08
N LYS A 92 -8.67 -11.82 6.05
CA LYS A 92 -8.40 -12.50 4.77
C LYS A 92 -7.19 -11.94 4.01
N ARG A 93 -6.84 -10.67 4.24
CA ARG A 93 -5.65 -10.06 3.63
C ARG A 93 -4.36 -10.70 4.19
N THR A 94 -4.29 -10.88 5.50
CA THR A 94 -3.14 -11.47 6.19
C THR A 94 -3.00 -12.93 5.77
N GLU A 95 -4.10 -13.71 5.81
CA GLU A 95 -4.11 -15.11 5.36
C GLU A 95 -3.57 -15.30 3.94
N ARG A 96 -3.99 -14.46 2.98
CA ARG A 96 -3.51 -14.55 1.58
C ARG A 96 -2.03 -14.17 1.43
N ARG A 97 -1.54 -13.24 2.25
CA ARG A 97 -0.11 -12.87 2.25
C ARG A 97 0.73 -14.00 2.84
N GLU A 98 0.27 -14.62 3.93
CA GLU A 98 0.92 -15.79 4.55
C GLU A 98 0.96 -16.98 3.60
N GLN A 99 -0.17 -17.34 2.97
CA GLN A 99 -0.23 -18.42 1.97
C GLN A 99 0.74 -18.20 0.79
N ARG A 100 0.95 -16.94 0.36
CA ARG A 100 1.95 -16.63 -0.67
C ARG A 100 3.37 -16.84 -0.16
N ALA A 101 3.64 -16.46 1.08
CA ALA A 101 4.94 -16.66 1.69
C ALA A 101 5.25 -18.15 1.91
N GLU A 102 4.30 -18.92 2.42
CA GLU A 102 4.45 -20.37 2.65
C GLU A 102 4.82 -21.14 1.38
N LYS A 103 4.23 -20.78 0.24
CA LYS A 103 4.56 -21.39 -1.06
C LYS A 103 6.01 -21.19 -1.49
N LEU A 104 6.65 -20.09 -1.07
CA LEU A 104 8.04 -19.75 -1.40
C LEU A 104 9.02 -20.35 -0.37
N ILE A 105 8.59 -20.53 0.88
CA ILE A 105 9.41 -21.17 1.92
C ILE A 105 9.60 -22.67 1.63
N ALA A 106 8.71 -23.28 0.85
CA ALA A 106 8.79 -24.69 0.48
C ALA A 106 9.95 -25.03 -0.49
N THR A 107 10.64 -24.02 -1.04
CA THR A 107 11.83 -24.19 -1.89
C THR A 107 13.13 -24.04 -1.08
N PRO A 108 14.14 -24.90 -1.31
CA PRO A 108 15.31 -25.01 -0.42
C PRO A 108 16.35 -23.88 -0.51
N GLU A 109 16.24 -22.94 -1.46
CA GLU A 109 17.14 -21.80 -1.58
C GLU A 109 16.52 -20.52 -1.00
N VAL A 110 17.34 -19.69 -0.34
CA VAL A 110 16.95 -18.33 0.05
C VAL A 110 16.85 -17.49 -1.22
N GLU A 111 15.67 -17.49 -1.83
CA GLU A 111 15.38 -16.64 -2.98
C GLU A 111 15.39 -15.15 -2.58
N ASP A 112 15.81 -14.29 -3.51
CA ASP A 112 15.75 -12.84 -3.31
C ASP A 112 14.27 -12.39 -3.30
N VAL A 113 13.71 -12.26 -2.10
CA VAL A 113 12.30 -11.87 -1.92
C VAL A 113 12.02 -10.39 -2.17
N SER A 114 13.05 -9.60 -2.53
CA SER A 114 12.92 -8.15 -2.69
C SER A 114 11.92 -7.77 -3.78
N VAL A 115 12.02 -8.42 -4.94
CA VAL A 115 11.14 -8.15 -6.09
C VAL A 115 9.79 -8.78 -5.85
N PHE A 116 9.79 -10.09 -5.61
CA PHE A 116 8.59 -10.88 -5.35
C PHE A 116 8.75 -11.66 -4.03
N PRO A 117 7.77 -11.61 -3.11
CA PRO A 117 6.50 -10.89 -3.19
C PRO A 117 6.57 -9.47 -2.59
N MET A 118 7.73 -9.02 -2.08
CA MET A 118 7.80 -7.82 -1.24
C MET A 118 7.53 -6.53 -2.01
N ALA A 119 8.34 -6.18 -3.01
CA ALA A 119 8.07 -4.97 -3.81
C ALA A 119 6.74 -5.11 -4.56
N MET A 120 6.57 -6.24 -5.26
CA MET A 120 5.33 -6.64 -5.89
C MET A 120 4.93 -8.04 -5.44
N PRO A 121 3.67 -8.27 -5.04
CA PRO A 121 2.54 -7.33 -4.98
C PRO A 121 2.31 -6.72 -3.58
N MET A 122 3.20 -6.93 -2.60
CA MET A 122 2.89 -6.56 -1.21
C MET A 122 2.89 -5.05 -0.94
N LEU A 123 3.96 -4.36 -1.36
CA LEU A 123 4.12 -2.91 -1.15
C LEU A 123 3.49 -2.11 -2.29
N ALA A 124 3.89 -2.39 -3.55
CA ALA A 124 3.34 -1.79 -4.76
C ALA A 124 2.29 -2.70 -5.39
N GLY A 125 1.29 -3.08 -4.60
CA GLY A 125 0.13 -3.82 -5.10
C GLY A 125 -0.88 -2.93 -5.83
N PRO A 126 -1.89 -3.51 -6.49
CA PRO A 126 -2.93 -2.77 -7.21
C PRO A 126 -3.61 -1.69 -6.36
N GLY A 127 -3.86 -1.97 -5.07
CA GLY A 127 -4.45 -0.99 -4.15
C GLY A 127 -3.55 0.21 -3.87
N SER A 128 -2.25 -0.02 -3.65
CA SER A 128 -1.27 1.07 -3.42
C SER A 128 -1.10 1.94 -4.67
N ILE A 129 -1.05 1.30 -5.85
CA ILE A 129 -0.99 1.98 -7.15
C ILE A 129 -2.24 2.82 -7.38
N ALA A 130 -3.44 2.24 -7.20
CA ALA A 130 -4.70 2.96 -7.35
C ALA A 130 -4.80 4.13 -6.37
N SER A 131 -4.35 3.95 -5.13
CA SER A 131 -4.39 5.00 -4.10
C SER A 131 -3.52 6.19 -4.46
N VAL A 132 -2.25 5.95 -4.82
CA VAL A 132 -1.33 7.06 -5.13
C VAL A 132 -1.74 7.78 -6.41
N MET A 133 -2.20 7.03 -7.42
CA MET A 133 -2.75 7.61 -8.65
C MET A 133 -3.94 8.50 -8.33
N LEU A 134 -4.89 8.01 -7.53
CA LEU A 134 -6.10 8.73 -7.20
C LEU A 134 -5.83 9.98 -6.35
N LEU A 135 -4.89 9.90 -5.40
CA LEU A 135 -4.49 11.04 -4.58
C LEU A 135 -3.88 12.15 -5.43
N VAL A 136 -3.01 11.83 -6.38
CA VAL A 136 -2.40 12.83 -7.28
C VAL A 136 -3.44 13.38 -8.26
N ALA A 137 -4.23 12.51 -8.87
CA ALA A 137 -5.29 12.86 -9.82
C ALA A 137 -6.34 13.82 -9.25
N GLN A 138 -6.67 13.70 -7.96
CA GLN A 138 -7.62 14.61 -7.30
C GLN A 138 -7.02 15.98 -6.94
N ASN A 139 -5.69 16.11 -6.95
CA ASN A 139 -4.99 17.25 -6.39
C ASN A 139 -4.07 17.88 -7.43
N ASN A 140 -4.68 18.57 -8.40
CA ASN A 140 -3.96 19.33 -9.42
C ASN A 140 -3.03 20.38 -8.79
N GLY A 141 -1.79 20.45 -9.30
CA GLY A 141 -0.76 21.40 -8.87
C GLY A 141 0.52 20.71 -8.39
N LEU A 142 1.68 21.24 -8.82
CA LEU A 142 2.99 20.70 -8.43
C LEU A 142 3.21 20.76 -6.92
N ASP A 143 2.71 21.81 -6.26
CA ASP A 143 2.76 21.98 -4.82
C ASP A 143 2.03 20.86 -4.07
N ARG A 144 0.83 20.50 -4.52
CA ARG A 144 0.03 19.42 -3.92
C ARG A 144 0.61 18.04 -4.22
N ALA A 145 1.10 17.83 -5.43
CA ALA A 145 1.81 16.61 -5.80
C ALA A 145 3.04 16.39 -4.89
N MET A 146 3.84 17.44 -4.64
CA MET A 146 4.98 17.38 -3.73
C MET A 146 4.58 17.03 -2.29
N VAL A 147 3.42 17.51 -1.81
CA VAL A 147 2.88 17.12 -0.51
C VAL A 147 2.55 15.61 -0.47
N ILE A 148 1.91 15.08 -1.51
CA ILE A 148 1.58 13.66 -1.62
C ILE A 148 2.85 12.81 -1.72
N PHE A 149 3.84 13.24 -2.50
CA PHE A 149 5.14 12.56 -2.57
C PHE A 149 5.89 12.60 -1.24
N GLY A 150 5.79 13.69 -0.48
CA GLY A 150 6.31 13.76 0.88
C GLY A 150 5.65 12.75 1.81
N ALA A 151 4.32 12.60 1.73
CA ALA A 151 3.59 11.60 2.50
C ALA A 151 3.97 10.17 2.08
N LEU A 152 4.07 9.90 0.78
CA LEU A 152 4.53 8.62 0.24
C LEU A 152 5.93 8.28 0.73
N LEU A 153 6.86 9.23 0.65
CA LEU A 153 8.24 9.05 1.12
C LEU A 153 8.27 8.70 2.61
N LEU A 154 7.50 9.41 3.44
CA LEU A 154 7.40 9.10 4.87
C LEU A 154 6.87 7.68 5.10
N VAL A 155 5.82 7.27 4.39
CA VAL A 155 5.29 5.91 4.50
C VAL A 155 6.34 4.88 4.08
N LEU A 156 7.06 5.09 2.97
CA LEU A 156 8.13 4.19 2.54
C LEU A 156 9.28 4.09 3.55
N LEU A 157 9.62 5.21 4.22
CA LEU A 157 10.60 5.20 5.30
C LEU A 157 10.10 4.41 6.51
N LEU A 158 8.83 4.55 6.89
CA LEU A 158 8.21 3.75 7.94
C LEU A 158 8.14 2.27 7.56
N THR A 159 7.81 1.95 6.30
CA THR A 159 7.87 0.60 5.75
C THR A 159 9.28 0.03 5.89
N LEU A 160 10.31 0.75 5.42
CA LEU A 160 11.68 0.30 5.56
C LEU A 160 12.07 0.07 7.01
N ALA A 161 11.73 0.99 7.91
CA ALA A 161 11.97 0.84 9.34
C ALA A 161 11.27 -0.40 9.92
N ALA A 162 10.02 -0.68 9.52
CA ALA A 162 9.26 -1.84 9.94
C ALA A 162 9.89 -3.15 9.42
N LEU A 163 10.32 -3.19 8.15
CA LEU A 163 10.99 -4.37 7.56
C LEU A 163 12.35 -4.64 8.20
N LEU A 164 13.15 -3.60 8.45
CA LEU A 164 14.45 -3.72 9.13
C LEU A 164 14.28 -4.15 10.59
N SER A 165 13.19 -3.75 11.23
CA SER A 165 12.87 -4.05 12.62
C SER A 165 11.93 -5.24 12.77
N ALA A 166 11.71 -6.05 11.71
CA ALA A 166 10.64 -7.04 11.69
C ALA A 166 10.73 -8.07 12.83
N GLY A 167 11.94 -8.50 13.21
CA GLY A 167 12.15 -9.39 14.36
C GLY A 167 11.71 -8.77 15.70
N PRO A 168 12.29 -7.63 16.12
CA PRO A 168 11.83 -6.89 17.30
C PRO A 168 10.34 -6.50 17.26
N LEU A 169 9.83 -6.09 16.10
CA LEU A 169 8.44 -5.67 15.93
C LEU A 169 7.47 -6.83 16.17
N MET A 170 7.79 -8.04 15.69
CA MET A 170 7.03 -9.26 15.99
C MET A 170 7.02 -9.60 17.48
N ARG A 171 8.11 -9.33 18.21
CA ARG A 171 8.18 -9.55 19.66
C ARG A 171 7.35 -8.53 20.45
N LEU A 172 7.25 -7.31 19.95
CA LEU A 172 6.52 -6.22 20.60
C LEU A 172 5.00 -6.30 20.36
N ILE A 173 4.60 -6.48 19.09
CA ILE A 173 3.20 -6.41 18.66
C ILE A 173 2.54 -7.80 18.72
N GLY A 174 3.26 -8.83 18.31
CA GLY A 174 2.73 -10.19 18.14
C GLY A 174 1.63 -10.28 17.06
N ASN A 175 1.30 -11.51 16.63
CA ASN A 175 0.30 -11.73 15.57
C ASN A 175 -1.09 -11.17 15.94
N LYS A 176 -1.49 -11.27 17.22
CA LYS A 176 -2.78 -10.75 17.70
C LYS A 176 -2.82 -9.22 17.68
N GLY A 177 -1.73 -8.55 18.04
CA GLY A 177 -1.66 -7.09 18.01
C GLY A 177 -1.68 -6.54 16.59
N GLU A 178 -0.99 -7.22 15.68
CA GLU A 178 -0.98 -6.88 14.26
C GLU A 178 -2.37 -7.01 13.67
N ALA A 179 -3.06 -8.14 13.90
CA ALA A 179 -4.44 -8.35 13.44
C ALA A 179 -5.40 -7.23 13.91
N VAL A 180 -5.31 -6.82 15.18
CA VAL A 180 -6.12 -5.73 15.72
C VAL A 180 -5.81 -4.39 15.04
N ILE A 181 -4.53 -4.06 14.89
CA ILE A 181 -4.11 -2.82 14.21
C ILE A 181 -4.60 -2.83 12.76
N THR A 182 -4.33 -3.89 12.02
CA THR A 182 -4.73 -4.07 10.62
C THR A 182 -6.25 -3.98 10.47
N ARG A 183 -7.02 -4.55 11.39
CA ARG A 183 -8.49 -4.44 11.41
C ARG A 183 -8.97 -3.01 11.63
N LEU A 184 -8.36 -2.27 12.56
CA LEU A 184 -8.67 -0.85 12.79
C LEU A 184 -8.35 0.02 11.57
N LEU A 185 -7.17 -0.20 10.96
CA LEU A 185 -6.80 0.45 9.72
C LEU A 185 -7.76 0.09 8.58
N GLY A 186 -8.26 -1.15 8.54
CA GLY A 186 -9.28 -1.60 7.60
C GLY A 186 -10.58 -0.81 7.70
N VAL A 187 -11.07 -0.54 8.91
CA VAL A 187 -12.28 0.30 9.10
C VAL A 187 -12.05 1.73 8.58
N LEU A 188 -10.88 2.32 8.85
CA LEU A 188 -10.52 3.64 8.31
C LEU A 188 -10.43 3.63 6.78
N LEU A 189 -9.83 2.58 6.20
CA LEU A 189 -9.75 2.43 4.75
C LEU A 189 -11.13 2.33 4.11
N ALA A 190 -12.06 1.60 4.74
CA ALA A 190 -13.42 1.47 4.24
C ALA A 190 -14.12 2.83 4.14
N ALA A 191 -13.95 3.68 5.16
CA ALA A 191 -14.50 5.04 5.15
C ALA A 191 -13.88 5.90 4.03
N LEU A 192 -12.55 5.88 3.88
CA LEU A 192 -11.84 6.62 2.82
C LEU A 192 -12.23 6.12 1.42
N ALA A 193 -12.34 4.80 1.26
CA ALA A 193 -12.74 4.17 0.01
C ALA A 193 -14.18 4.55 -0.38
N ALA A 194 -15.11 4.54 0.59
CA ALA A 194 -16.48 4.99 0.37
C ALA A 194 -16.52 6.48 -0.04
N GLN A 195 -15.71 7.33 0.60
CA GLN A 195 -15.57 8.74 0.24
C GLN A 195 -15.13 8.90 -1.22
N PHE A 196 -14.12 8.13 -1.66
CA PHE A 196 -13.68 8.15 -3.06
C PHE A 196 -14.79 7.78 -4.04
N VAL A 197 -15.56 6.72 -3.75
CA VAL A 197 -16.71 6.32 -4.59
C VAL A 197 -17.76 7.42 -4.65
N ILE A 198 -18.16 7.97 -3.51
CA ILE A 198 -19.18 9.03 -3.41
C ILE A 198 -18.77 10.25 -4.25
N ASP A 199 -17.53 10.69 -4.08
CA ASP A 199 -17.06 11.87 -4.79
C ASP A 199 -16.90 11.62 -6.29
N GLY A 200 -16.52 10.41 -6.71
CA GLY A 200 -16.49 10.02 -8.13
C GLY A 200 -17.89 9.99 -8.74
N LEU A 201 -18.90 9.51 -8.00
CA LEU A 201 -20.29 9.55 -8.43
C LEU A 201 -20.83 10.99 -8.53
N LYS A 202 -20.51 11.86 -7.56
CA LYS A 202 -20.91 13.28 -7.61
C LYS A 202 -20.30 14.02 -8.79
N ALA A 203 -19.02 13.74 -9.10
CA ALA A 203 -18.35 14.32 -10.26
C ALA A 203 -18.93 13.81 -11.59
N SER A 204 -19.27 12.51 -11.64
CA SER A 204 -19.89 11.89 -12.83
C SER A 204 -21.34 12.34 -13.07
N PHE A 205 -22.08 12.66 -12.01
CA PHE A 205 -23.48 13.07 -12.06
C PHE A 205 -23.70 14.36 -11.25
N PRO A 206 -23.47 15.54 -11.85
CA PRO A 206 -23.62 16.84 -11.18
C PRO A 206 -25.02 17.09 -10.59
N SER A 207 -26.03 16.34 -11.02
CA SER A 207 -27.41 16.41 -10.53
C SER A 207 -27.68 15.65 -9.23
N LEU A 208 -26.69 14.97 -8.64
CA LEU A 208 -26.80 14.27 -7.34
C LEU A 208 -26.30 15.11 -6.14
N GLY A 209 -25.96 16.39 -6.37
CA GLY A 209 -25.45 17.33 -5.37
C GLY A 209 -26.48 18.35 -4.90
#